data_AF-A0A970IPU2-F1
#
_entry.id   AF-A0A970IPU2-F1
#
_cell.length_a   1.000
_cell.length_b   1.000
_cell.length_c   1.000
_cell.angle_alpha   90.00
_cell.angle_beta   90.00
_cell.angle_gamma   90.00
#
_symmetry.space_group_name_H-M   'P 1'
#
loop_
_entity.id
_entity.type
_entity.pdbx_description
1 polymer ?
#
loop_
_entity_poly.entity_id
_entity_poly.type
_entity_poly.pdbx_seq_one_letter_code
_entity_poly.pdbx_strand_id
1 'polypeptide(L)'
;MLDLHNSELLFFEVLADLKEYLDDLVVVGGWLAYLHSNFLWRNISIEPITTVDIDFGLSEKSNKIYHQNIYQILSSLDYEQHHIKIGKIFPVAFYKKGVIPVEF
;
A
#
# COMPACT_ATOMS: atom_id res chain seq x y z
N MET A 1 -5.01 15.66 -11.89
CA MET A 1 -4.56 16.01 -10.52
C MET A 1 -4.99 14.86 -9.63
N LEU A 2 -4.11 14.33 -8.78
CA LEU A 2 -4.50 13.23 -7.88
C LEU A 2 -5.60 13.74 -6.95
N ASP A 3 -6.73 13.03 -6.88
CA ASP A 3 -7.75 13.33 -5.87
C ASP A 3 -7.30 12.73 -4.54
N LEU A 4 -6.68 13.56 -3.71
CA LEU A 4 -6.09 13.15 -2.44
C LEU A 4 -7.10 12.50 -1.49
N HIS A 5 -8.37 12.91 -1.52
CA HIS A 5 -9.38 12.30 -0.66
C HIS A 5 -9.69 10.87 -1.10
N ASN A 6 -9.87 10.67 -2.41
CA ASN A 6 -10.08 9.34 -2.95
C ASN A 6 -8.84 8.43 -2.77
N SER A 7 -7.64 8.99 -2.92
CA SER A 7 -6.39 8.26 -2.65
C SER A 7 -6.27 7.85 -1.19
N GLU A 8 -6.63 8.72 -0.23
CA GLU A 8 -6.62 8.40 1.20
C GLU A 8 -7.60 7.28 1.54
N LEU A 9 -8.83 7.34 1.01
CA LEU A 9 -9.80 6.26 1.17
C LEU A 9 -9.26 4.92 0.64
N LEU A 10 -8.65 4.95 -0.54
CA LEU A 10 -8.04 3.77 -1.14
C LEU A 10 -6.89 3.21 -0.31
N PHE A 11 -6.05 4.07 0.27
CA PHE A 11 -4.99 3.65 1.19
C PHE A 11 -5.55 2.86 2.38
N PHE A 12 -6.62 3.36 3.01
CA PHE A 12 -7.26 2.64 4.12
C PHE A 12 -7.98 1.36 3.68
N GLU A 13 -8.57 1.32 2.47
CA GLU A 13 -9.10 0.09 1.87
C GLU A 13 -7.99 -0.97 1.71
N VAL A 14 -6.81 -0.59 1.23
CA VAL A 14 -5.66 -1.51 1.08
C VAL A 14 -5.20 -2.04 2.44
N LEU A 15 -5.12 -1.19 3.47
CA LEU A 15 -4.80 -1.65 4.83
C LEU A 15 -5.85 -2.63 5.38
N ALA A 16 -7.13 -2.40 5.09
CA ALA A 16 -8.19 -3.31 5.51
C ALA A 16 -8.13 -4.66 4.78
N ASP A 17 -7.82 -4.65 3.48
CA ASP A 17 -7.60 -5.86 2.69
C ASP A 17 -6.41 -6.67 3.23
N LEU A 18 -5.36 -5.99 3.70
CA LEU A 18 -4.14 -6.59 4.27
C LEU A 18 -4.17 -6.74 5.81
N LYS A 19 -5.35 -6.74 6.43
CA LYS A 19 -5.51 -6.74 7.90
C LYS A 19 -4.68 -7.77 8.65
N GLU A 20 -4.44 -8.95 8.05
CA GLU A 20 -3.69 -10.02 8.70
C GLU A 20 -2.21 -9.65 8.90
N TYR A 21 -1.68 -8.85 7.98
CA TYR A 21 -0.29 -8.42 7.88
C TYR A 21 0.01 -7.11 8.62
N LEU A 22 -0.98 -6.42 9.20
CA LEU A 22 -0.79 -5.08 9.78
C LEU A 22 0.33 -4.98 10.82
N ASP A 23 0.56 -6.05 11.59
CA ASP A 23 1.63 -6.09 12.60
C ASP A 23 3.05 -6.04 12.00
N ASP A 24 3.18 -6.46 10.74
CA ASP A 24 4.46 -6.58 10.02
C ASP A 24 4.56 -5.64 8.82
N LEU A 25 3.47 -4.93 8.47
CA LEU A 25 3.48 -3.93 7.40
C LEU A 25 3.99 -2.59 7.91
N VAL A 26 4.92 -2.02 7.16
CA VAL A 26 5.43 -0.67 7.37
C VAL A 26 5.18 0.13 6.10
N VAL A 27 4.48 1.26 6.21
CA VAL A 27 4.32 2.18 5.08
C VAL A 27 5.68 2.81 4.78
N VAL A 28 6.10 2.75 3.52
CA VAL A 28 7.34 3.38 3.03
C VAL A 28 7.02 4.28 1.84
N GLY A 29 8.06 4.76 1.13
CA GLY A 29 7.88 5.54 -0.08
C GLY A 29 7.20 6.89 0.14
N GLY A 30 6.47 7.35 -0.89
CA GLY A 30 5.84 8.67 -0.90
C GLY A 30 4.74 8.87 0.13
N TRP A 31 4.00 7.80 0.44
CA TRP A 31 2.91 7.82 1.43
C TRP A 31 3.40 8.11 2.84
N LEU A 32 4.65 7.79 3.16
CA LEU A 32 5.21 8.11 4.48
C LEU A 32 5.17 9.61 4.77
N ALA A 33 5.48 10.46 3.78
CA ALA A 33 5.43 11.91 3.92
C ALA A 33 4.00 12.41 4.18
N TYR A 34 3.03 11.88 3.42
CA TYR A 34 1.61 12.17 3.61
C TYR A 34 1.16 11.83 5.04
N LEU A 35 1.42 10.60 5.50
CA LEU A 35 1.00 10.13 6.83
C LEU A 35 1.60 10.99 7.95
N HIS A 36 2.88 11.35 7.82
CA HIS A 36 3.53 12.21 8.80
C HIS A 36 2.88 13.58 8.87
N SER A 37 2.66 14.22 7.72
CA SER A 37 2.10 15.58 7.67
C SER A 37 0.66 15.66 8.17
N ASN A 38 -0.17 14.64 7.88
CA ASN A 38 -1.60 14.70 8.18
C ASN A 38 -1.98 14.07 9.53
N PHE A 39 -1.20 13.12 10.05
CA PHE A 39 -1.59 12.36 11.24
C PHE A 39 -0.61 12.46 12.41
N LEU A 40 0.67 12.75 12.16
CA LEU A 40 1.71 12.71 13.20
C LEU A 40 2.21 14.09 13.61
N TRP A 41 2.42 14.99 12.64
CA TRP A 41 2.87 16.34 12.92
C TRP A 41 1.76 17.15 13.60
N ARG A 42 2.14 17.85 14.67
CA ARG A 42 1.22 18.73 15.41
C ARG A 42 1.64 20.17 15.18
N ASN A 43 0.66 21.06 15.00
CA ASN A 43 0.84 22.51 14.89
C ASN A 43 1.62 22.99 13.65
N ILE A 44 1.69 22.17 12.60
CA ILE A 44 2.24 22.55 11.30
C ILE A 44 1.19 22.16 10.25
N SER A 45 0.77 23.13 9.42
CA SER A 45 -0.10 22.89 8.28
C SER A 45 0.73 23.02 7.02
N ILE A 46 0.97 21.92 6.33
CA ILE A 46 1.58 21.91 5.01
C ILE A 46 0.60 21.34 3.99
N GLU A 47 0.80 21.69 2.72
CA GLU A 47 0.09 21.02 1.64
C GLU A 47 0.55 19.55 1.58
N PRO A 48 -0.38 18.58 1.69
CA PRO A 48 -0.02 17.17 1.69
C PRO A 48 0.49 16.75 0.30
N ILE A 49 1.65 16.12 0.29
CA ILE A 49 2.27 15.56 -0.91
C ILE A 49 2.31 14.06 -0.75
N THR A 50 1.90 13.35 -1.80
CA THR A 50 1.98 11.89 -1.90
C THR A 50 2.38 11.47 -3.30
N THR A 51 2.65 10.18 -3.48
CA THR A 51 2.88 9.54 -4.78
C THR A 51 1.63 8.79 -5.25
N VAL A 52 1.64 8.35 -6.51
CA VAL A 52 0.51 7.65 -7.15
C VAL A 52 0.35 6.21 -6.66
N ASP A 53 1.45 5.62 -6.20
CA ASP A 53 1.65 4.26 -5.71
C ASP A 53 1.61 4.22 -4.18
N ILE A 54 1.27 3.05 -3.61
CA ILE A 54 1.42 2.77 -2.18
C ILE A 54 2.51 1.71 -2.01
N ASP A 55 3.56 2.05 -1.25
CA ASP A 55 4.66 1.15 -0.97
C ASP A 55 4.60 0.62 0.47
N PHE A 56 4.73 -0.70 0.61
CA PHE A 56 4.89 -1.33 1.92
C PHE A 56 6.22 -2.07 2.03
N GLY A 57 6.92 -1.85 3.15
CA GLY A 57 7.96 -2.75 3.61
C GLY A 57 7.38 -3.83 4.52
N LEU A 58 7.91 -5.05 4.41
CA LEU A 58 7.61 -6.15 5.32
C LEU A 58 8.69 -6.28 6.38
N SER A 59 8.28 -6.30 7.64
CA SER A 59 9.14 -6.54 8.79
C SER A 59 8.99 -7.98 9.26
N GLU A 60 10.08 -8.69 9.52
CA GLU A 60 10.06 -10.02 10.15
C GLU A 60 9.89 -9.93 11.68
N LYS A 61 9.14 -8.92 12.18
CA LYS A 61 9.05 -8.68 13.63
C LYS A 61 8.17 -9.70 14.31
N SER A 62 7.11 -10.13 13.63
CA SER A 62 6.26 -11.19 14.13
C SER A 62 6.76 -12.54 13.62
N ASN A 63 6.94 -13.52 14.51
CA ASN A 63 7.16 -14.92 14.13
C ASN A 63 5.85 -15.58 13.62
N LYS A 64 4.97 -14.79 12.99
CA LYS A 64 3.62 -15.21 12.61
C LYS A 64 3.69 -15.98 11.30
N ILE A 65 3.03 -17.12 11.30
CA ILE A 65 2.87 -17.93 10.10
C ILE A 65 1.54 -17.50 9.46
N TYR A 66 1.62 -16.89 8.29
CA TYR A 66 0.46 -16.45 7.55
C TYR A 66 -0.19 -17.59 6.77
N HIS A 67 -1.53 -17.64 6.78
CA HIS A 67 -2.27 -18.65 6.03
C HIS A 67 -2.19 -18.42 4.51
N GLN A 68 -2.25 -17.16 4.09
CA GLN A 68 -2.09 -16.74 2.70
C GLN A 68 -1.00 -15.68 2.61
N ASN A 69 -0.17 -15.74 1.56
CA ASN A 69 0.76 -14.65 1.25
C ASN A 69 0.01 -13.43 0.67
N ILE A 70 0.63 -12.25 0.73
CA ILE A 70 0.03 -11.00 0.23
C ILE A 70 -0.46 -11.12 -1.21
N TYR A 71 0.33 -11.77 -2.07
CA TYR A 71 -0.05 -12.02 -3.47
C TYR A 71 -1.36 -12.81 -3.56
N GLN A 72 -1.53 -13.86 -2.75
CA GLN A 72 -2.75 -14.68 -2.72
C GLN A 72 -3.95 -13.89 -2.21
N ILE A 73 -3.76 -13.05 -1.19
CA ILE A 73 -4.83 -12.18 -0.66
C ILE A 73 -5.28 -11.22 -1.76
N LEU A 74 -4.36 -10.44 -2.34
CA LEU A 74 -4.71 -9.43 -3.34
C LEU A 74 -5.27 -10.05 -4.63
N SER A 75 -4.74 -11.21 -5.05
CA SER A 75 -5.26 -11.95 -6.21
C SER A 75 -6.67 -12.51 -6.01
N SER A 76 -7.11 -12.69 -4.76
CA SER A 76 -8.47 -13.13 -4.44
C SER A 76 -9.49 -11.99 -4.37
N LEU A 77 -9.01 -10.75 -4.46
CA LEU A 77 -9.79 -9.52 -4.40
C LEU A 77 -9.82 -8.84 -5.77
N ASP A 78 -10.55 -7.73 -5.87
CA ASP A 78 -10.75 -6.95 -7.11
C ASP A 78 -9.56 -6.04 -7.43
N TYR A 79 -8.35 -6.60 -7.43
CA TYR A 79 -7.13 -5.90 -7.86
C TYR A 79 -6.77 -6.32 -9.28
N GLU A 80 -6.56 -5.34 -10.15
CA GLU A 80 -6.05 -5.59 -11.49
C GLU A 80 -4.55 -5.91 -11.43
N GLN A 81 -4.13 -6.97 -12.12
CA GLN A 81 -2.74 -7.39 -12.17
C GLN A 81 -2.10 -6.82 -13.43
N HIS A 82 -1.17 -5.88 -13.27
CA HIS A 82 -0.36 -5.41 -14.38
C HIS A 82 1.01 -6.10 -14.32
N HIS A 83 1.29 -6.91 -15.33
CA HIS A 83 2.58 -7.58 -15.45
C HIS A 83 3.65 -6.61 -15.98
N ILE A 84 4.48 -6.07 -15.08
CA ILE A 84 5.36 -4.93 -15.44
C ILE A 84 6.64 -5.34 -16.20
N LYS A 85 7.13 -6.61 -16.16
CA LYS A 85 8.18 -7.15 -17.05
C LYS A 85 8.58 -8.60 -16.71
N ILE A 86 9.05 -9.35 -17.71
CA ILE A 86 9.65 -10.69 -17.59
C ILE A 86 10.95 -10.61 -16.76
N GLY A 87 11.10 -11.46 -15.73
CA GLY A 87 12.36 -11.64 -14.99
C GLY A 87 12.35 -11.37 -13.48
N LYS A 88 11.22 -10.95 -12.90
CA LYS A 88 11.04 -10.88 -11.43
C LYS A 88 10.35 -12.15 -10.89
N ILE A 89 10.65 -12.52 -9.64
CA ILE A 89 10.03 -13.67 -8.95
C ILE A 89 8.52 -13.44 -8.77
N PHE A 90 8.09 -12.19 -8.57
CA PHE A 90 6.69 -11.76 -8.60
C PHE A 90 6.55 -10.59 -9.59
N PRO A 91 6.25 -10.85 -10.88
CA PRO A 91 6.19 -9.82 -11.91
C PRO A 91 4.79 -9.23 -12.01
N VAL A 92 4.19 -8.83 -10.89
CA VAL A 92 2.82 -8.28 -10.82
C VAL A 92 2.84 -7.05 -9.93
N ALA A 93 2.41 -5.91 -10.47
CA ALA A 93 1.93 -4.80 -9.66
C ALA A 93 0.41 -4.91 -9.56
N PHE A 94 -0.11 -4.79 -8.34
CA PHE A 94 -1.55 -4.86 -8.09
C PHE A 94 -2.13 -3.47 -8.12
N TYR A 95 -3.20 -3.26 -8.88
CA TYR A 95 -3.87 -1.98 -8.99
C TYR A 95 -5.23 -2.05 -8.31
N LYS A 96 -5.43 -1.27 -7.24
CA LYS A 96 -6.76 -1.12 -6.63
C LYS A 96 -7.63 -0.27 -7.56
N LYS A 97 -8.78 -0.83 -7.97
CA LYS A 97 -9.74 -0.20 -8.90
C LYS A 97 -9.08 0.27 -10.22
N GLY A 98 -8.00 -0.39 -10.67
CA GLY A 98 -7.29 -0.05 -11.92
C GLY A 98 -6.52 1.27 -11.93
N VAL A 99 -6.40 1.97 -10.78
CA VAL A 99 -5.83 3.33 -10.72
C VAL A 99 -4.59 3.42 -9.84
N ILE A 100 -4.60 2.80 -8.66
CA ILE A 100 -3.52 2.94 -7.68
C ILE A 100 -2.69 1.65 -7.62
N PRO A 101 -1.43 1.66 -8.06
CA PRO A 101 -0.53 0.54 -7.87
C PRO A 101 -0.16 0.37 -6.40
N VAL A 102 -0.10 -0.89 -5.95
CA VAL A 102 0.33 -1.32 -4.63
C VAL A 102 1.55 -2.21 -4.80
N GLU A 103 2.66 -1.81 -4.18
CA GLU A 103 3.97 -2.44 -4.31
C GLU A 103 4.48 -2.92 -2.93
N PHE A 104 5.27 -4.01 -2.95
CA PHE A 104 5.81 -4.71 -1.79
C PHE A 104 7.28 -5.09 -2.01
#